data_AF-A0A926B1X7-F1
#
_entry.id   AF-A0A926B1X7-F1
#
_cell.length_a   1.000
_cell.length_b   1.000
_cell.length_c   1.000
_cell.angle_alpha   90.00
_cell.angle_beta   90.00
_cell.angle_gamma   90.00
#
_symmetry.space_group_name_H-M   'P 1'
#
loop_
_entity.id
_entity.type
_entity.pdbx_description
1 polymer ?
#
loop_
_entity_poly.entity_id
_entity_poly.type
_entity_poly.pdbx_seq_one_letter_code
_entity_poly.pdbx_strand_id
1 'polypeptide(L)'
;MRIPIPIAMLLSLAVVAGAWWYGSRDADFLTPPTDARLTEIKAKAQAAIPHSDSLETSTQAPPEAPKPAEPEVAAVVKPTLELGDLNRPPSLQEYADLAPKGTAYLIELSALLENEGQFQRALLAWERILELSKNDESQTKTAISAIKRLRPTLPDWNTDPAKKIPIILHAGTAKKNAKILAPILDQAAHSLESASSGILKITTNINVGKDVRNAKGPTPVAIWLTGPMKNPVSTEVLSFTSDSKDTLHDSLLHTVFSLIRTQLSRNKSSTIPPPPGEKEPPLDALGSHISRANWQDFGNTLNQPEKKAQ
;
A
#
# COMPACT_ATOMS: atom_id res chain seq x y z
N MET A 1 -19.01 -27.41 43.32
CA MET A 1 -18.97 -28.03 41.97
C MET A 1 -18.31 -27.06 41.00
N ARG A 2 -17.24 -27.46 40.29
CA ARG A 2 -16.61 -26.63 39.25
C ARG A 2 -17.13 -27.10 37.89
N ILE A 3 -17.70 -26.19 37.11
CA ILE A 3 -18.14 -26.50 35.75
C ILE A 3 -16.88 -26.59 34.88
N PRO A 4 -16.67 -27.68 34.13
CA PRO A 4 -15.56 -27.80 33.20
C PRO A 4 -15.57 -26.65 32.18
N ILE A 5 -14.42 -26.00 31.98
CA ILE A 5 -14.21 -24.91 31.02
C ILE A 5 -14.78 -25.20 29.61
N PRO A 6 -14.61 -26.40 29.01
CA PRO A 6 -15.18 -26.67 27.69
C PRO A 6 -16.71 -26.60 27.68
N ILE A 7 -17.38 -27.00 28.77
CA ILE A 7 -18.84 -26.94 28.88
C ILE A 7 -19.31 -25.48 28.99
N ALA A 8 -18.58 -24.65 29.73
CA ALA A 8 -18.88 -23.22 29.83
C ALA A 8 -18.72 -22.50 28.48
N MET A 9 -17.70 -22.83 27.69
CA MET A 9 -17.52 -22.27 26.34
C MET A 9 -18.60 -22.71 25.36
N LEU A 10 -19.04 -23.96 25.43
CA LEU A 10 -20.10 -24.46 24.55
C LEU A 10 -21.44 -23.78 24.85
N LEU A 11 -21.75 -23.59 26.13
CA LEU A 11 -22.96 -22.89 26.56
C LEU A 11 -22.94 -21.41 26.19
N SER A 12 -21.79 -20.72 26.30
CA SER A 12 -21.70 -19.31 25.90
C SER A 12 -21.89 -19.14 24.39
N LEU A 13 -21.27 -20.00 23.58
CA LEU A 13 -21.47 -20.01 22.13
C LEU A 13 -22.93 -20.30 21.75
N ALA A 14 -23.59 -21.24 22.43
CA ALA A 14 -24.99 -21.55 22.17
C ALA A 14 -25.92 -20.36 22.48
N VAL A 15 -25.66 -19.62 23.56
CA VAL A 15 -26.43 -18.41 23.90
C VAL A 15 -26.22 -17.31 22.87
N VAL A 16 -24.96 -17.06 22.45
CA VAL A 16 -24.65 -16.05 21.43
C VAL A 16 -25.28 -16.40 20.08
N ALA A 17 -25.14 -17.66 19.65
CA ALA A 17 -25.74 -18.13 18.40
C ALA A 17 -27.27 -18.07 18.43
N GLY A 18 -27.89 -18.44 19.56
CA GLY A 18 -29.34 -18.36 19.74
C GLY A 18 -29.86 -16.93 19.72
N ALA A 19 -29.18 -16.01 20.42
CA ALA A 19 -29.52 -14.59 20.42
C ALA A 19 -29.36 -13.96 19.04
N TRP A 20 -28.27 -14.28 18.34
CA TRP A 20 -28.03 -13.81 16.99
C TRP A 20 -29.09 -14.32 16.02
N TRP A 21 -29.35 -15.63 16.02
CA TRP A 21 -30.38 -16.25 15.17
C TRP A 21 -31.76 -15.66 15.41
N TYR A 22 -32.17 -15.48 16.67
CA TYR A 22 -33.47 -14.88 16.99
C TYR A 22 -33.55 -13.43 16.52
N GLY A 23 -32.46 -12.66 16.61
CA GLY A 23 -32.40 -11.28 16.17
C GLY A 23 -32.34 -11.10 14.65
N SER A 24 -31.77 -12.06 13.91
CA SER A 24 -31.51 -11.92 12.47
C SER A 24 -32.45 -12.72 11.58
N ARG A 25 -33.23 -13.68 12.11
CA ARG A 25 -34.06 -14.58 11.29
C ARG A 25 -35.11 -13.85 10.44
N ASP A 26 -35.60 -12.70 10.91
CA ASP A 26 -36.67 -11.92 10.27
C ASP A 26 -36.09 -10.68 9.55
N ALA A 27 -34.76 -10.54 9.52
CA ALA A 27 -34.08 -9.45 8.85
C ALA A 27 -33.78 -9.83 7.39
N ASP A 28 -34.33 -9.05 6.46
CA ASP A 28 -34.02 -9.17 5.04
C ASP A 28 -32.77 -8.36 4.73
N PHE A 29 -31.66 -9.05 4.46
CA PHE A 29 -30.36 -8.45 4.11
C PHE A 29 -30.11 -8.42 2.59
N LEU A 30 -31.03 -8.96 1.79
CA LEU A 30 -30.85 -9.17 0.36
C LEU A 30 -31.72 -8.25 -0.48
N THR A 31 -32.77 -7.66 0.08
CA THR A 31 -33.54 -6.62 -0.61
C THR A 31 -33.06 -5.21 -0.25
N PRO A 32 -32.78 -4.35 -1.24
CA PRO A 32 -32.48 -2.96 -0.98
C PRO A 32 -33.71 -2.25 -0.39
N PRO A 33 -33.54 -1.41 0.65
CA PRO A 33 -34.66 -0.73 1.29
C PRO A 33 -35.34 0.22 0.30
N THR A 34 -36.67 0.20 0.30
CA THR A 34 -37.50 1.08 -0.53
C THR A 34 -37.32 2.54 -0.11
N ASP A 35 -37.45 3.48 -1.05
CA ASP A 35 -37.26 4.92 -0.80
C ASP A 35 -38.11 5.46 0.37
N ALA A 36 -39.30 4.89 0.59
CA ALA A 36 -40.17 5.22 1.71
C ALA A 36 -39.60 4.82 3.10
N ARG A 37 -38.79 3.75 3.18
CA ARG A 37 -38.11 3.35 4.42
C ARG A 37 -36.91 4.26 4.71
N LEU A 38 -36.22 4.72 3.68
CA LEU A 38 -35.07 5.63 3.82
C LEU A 38 -35.51 7.01 4.35
N THR A 39 -36.65 7.52 3.90
CA THR A 39 -37.21 8.78 4.42
C THR A 39 -37.67 8.64 5.88
N GLU A 40 -38.28 7.53 6.27
CA GLU A 40 -38.67 7.27 7.66
C GLU A 40 -37.46 7.14 8.59
N ILE A 41 -36.40 6.44 8.16
CA ILE A 41 -35.16 6.30 8.93
C ILE A 41 -34.45 7.65 9.09
N LYS A 42 -34.43 8.46 8.02
CA LYS A 42 -33.84 9.81 8.06
C LYS A 42 -34.59 10.73 9.03
N ALA A 43 -35.92 10.66 9.06
CA ALA A 43 -36.74 11.41 10.00
C ALA A 43 -36.52 10.97 11.46
N LYS A 44 -36.47 9.65 11.72
CA LYS A 44 -36.17 9.12 13.07
C LYS A 44 -34.75 9.45 13.53
N ALA A 45 -33.76 9.41 12.64
CA ALA A 45 -32.38 9.75 12.96
C ALA A 45 -32.23 11.24 13.31
N GLN A 46 -32.93 12.13 12.60
CA GLN A 46 -32.95 13.57 12.93
C GLN A 46 -33.65 13.86 14.27
N ALA A 47 -34.73 13.14 14.59
CA ALA A 47 -35.44 13.30 15.86
C ALA A 47 -34.67 12.72 17.07
N ALA A 48 -33.72 11.83 16.84
CA ALA A 48 -32.90 11.21 17.88
C ALA A 48 -31.63 12.01 18.25
N ILE A 49 -31.38 13.15 17.61
CA ILE A 49 -30.26 14.04 17.95
C ILE A 49 -30.69 14.94 19.11
N PRO A 50 -30.11 14.79 20.32
CA PRO A 50 -30.43 15.65 21.45
C PRO A 50 -30.04 17.09 21.13
N HIS A 51 -31.01 18.00 21.13
CA HIS A 51 -30.76 19.44 21.03
C HIS A 51 -30.12 19.90 22.35
N SER A 52 -28.94 20.49 22.24
CA SER A 52 -28.22 21.06 23.37
C SER A 52 -28.81 22.45 23.64
N ASP A 53 -29.56 22.59 24.74
CA ASP A 53 -30.05 23.89 25.22
C ASP A 53 -28.88 24.83 25.48
N SER A 54 -28.72 25.82 24.60
CA SER A 54 -27.87 26.97 24.84
C SER A 54 -28.73 28.08 25.41
N LEU A 55 -28.32 28.56 26.59
CA LEU A 55 -29.00 29.51 27.45
C LEU A 55 -29.39 30.81 26.70
N GLU A 56 -30.69 31.04 26.51
CA GLU A 56 -31.22 32.35 26.14
C GLU A 56 -31.23 33.26 27.38
N THR A 57 -30.35 34.27 27.36
CA THR A 57 -30.52 35.46 28.19
C THR A 57 -31.57 36.35 27.53
N SER A 58 -32.67 36.55 28.25
CA SER A 58 -33.80 37.44 27.95
C SER A 58 -33.39 38.79 27.36
N THR A 59 -33.97 39.16 26.22
CA THR A 59 -34.27 40.56 25.87
C THR A 59 -35.52 40.61 24.99
N GLN A 60 -36.44 41.48 25.36
CA GLN A 60 -37.78 41.67 24.82
C GLN A 60 -37.81 41.95 23.30
N ALA A 61 -38.84 41.43 22.64
CA ALA A 61 -39.16 41.66 21.22
C ALA A 61 -39.67 43.08 20.94
N PRO A 62 -39.25 43.69 19.81
CA PRO A 62 -40.23 44.31 18.89
C PRO A 62 -39.80 44.26 17.40
N PRO A 63 -40.64 44.77 16.48
CA PRO A 63 -41.72 44.13 15.73
C PRO A 63 -41.25 43.35 14.47
N GLU A 64 -42.17 42.55 13.90
CA GLU A 64 -41.97 41.68 12.73
C GLU A 64 -41.34 42.41 11.52
N ALA A 65 -40.08 42.07 11.20
CA ALA A 65 -39.40 42.45 9.97
C ALA A 65 -39.73 41.43 8.86
N PRO A 66 -39.79 41.86 7.58
CA PRO A 66 -40.15 40.97 6.48
C PRO A 66 -39.16 39.81 6.40
N LYS A 67 -39.70 38.59 6.24
CA LYS A 67 -38.98 37.32 6.12
C LYS A 67 -37.69 37.51 5.30
N PRO A 68 -36.49 37.39 5.91
CA PRO A 68 -35.26 37.33 5.13
C PRO A 68 -35.39 36.15 4.18
N ALA A 69 -35.08 36.36 2.90
CA ALA A 69 -34.95 35.27 1.95
C ALA A 69 -34.02 34.22 2.58
N GLU A 70 -34.53 33.00 2.71
CA GLU A 70 -33.76 31.85 3.15
C GLU A 70 -32.48 31.85 2.29
N PRO A 71 -31.28 32.00 2.90
CA PRO A 71 -30.07 31.92 2.12
C PRO A 71 -30.08 30.53 1.51
N GLU A 72 -30.19 30.46 0.17
CA GLU A 72 -29.92 29.23 -0.56
C GLU A 72 -28.58 28.74 -0.03
N VAL A 73 -28.63 27.69 0.80
CA VAL A 73 -27.44 26.94 1.17
C VAL A 73 -26.99 26.37 -0.15
N ALA A 74 -26.07 27.09 -0.81
CA ALA A 74 -25.46 26.65 -2.04
C ALA A 74 -25.01 25.21 -1.77
N ALA A 75 -25.70 24.25 -2.38
CA ALA A 75 -25.37 22.85 -2.23
C ALA A 75 -23.88 22.77 -2.57
N VAL A 76 -23.06 22.39 -1.59
CA VAL A 76 -21.64 22.17 -1.82
C VAL A 76 -21.58 21.11 -2.90
N VAL A 77 -21.36 21.55 -4.15
CA VAL A 77 -21.29 20.67 -5.31
C VAL A 77 -20.08 19.79 -5.02
N LYS A 78 -20.32 18.54 -4.62
CA LYS A 78 -19.24 17.57 -4.47
C LYS A 78 -18.49 17.56 -5.81
N PRO A 79 -17.17 17.81 -5.81
CA PRO A 79 -16.42 17.84 -7.06
C PRO A 79 -16.64 16.53 -7.79
N THR A 80 -17.04 16.60 -9.05
CA THR A 80 -17.18 15.40 -9.88
C THR A 80 -15.83 14.69 -9.95
N LEU A 81 -15.82 13.40 -9.60
CA LEU A 81 -14.60 12.59 -9.63
C LEU A 81 -14.21 12.32 -11.09
N GLU A 82 -12.95 12.55 -11.42
CA GLU A 82 -12.42 12.36 -12.77
C GLU A 82 -11.94 10.92 -12.92
N LEU A 83 -12.86 10.05 -13.36
CA LEU A 83 -12.60 8.62 -13.56
C LEU A 83 -11.62 8.34 -14.71
N GLY A 84 -11.46 9.28 -15.64
CA GLY A 84 -10.74 9.08 -16.89
C GLY A 84 -11.55 8.27 -17.90
N ASP A 85 -10.91 7.88 -19.01
CA ASP A 85 -11.53 7.05 -20.03
C ASP A 85 -11.46 5.56 -19.64
N LEU A 86 -12.58 5.00 -19.18
CA LEU A 86 -12.67 3.61 -18.74
C LEU A 86 -12.59 2.58 -19.88
N ASN A 87 -12.74 3.01 -21.14
CA ASN A 87 -12.74 2.11 -22.29
C ASN A 87 -11.33 1.81 -22.81
N ARG A 88 -10.32 2.57 -22.37
CA ARG A 88 -8.92 2.32 -22.71
C ARG A 88 -8.16 1.69 -21.54
N PRO A 89 -7.18 0.82 -21.81
CA PRO A 89 -6.23 0.38 -20.79
C PRO A 89 -5.52 1.59 -20.15
N PRO A 90 -5.36 1.63 -18.82
CA PRO A 90 -4.68 2.73 -18.15
C PRO A 90 -3.17 2.70 -18.41
N SER A 91 -2.54 3.88 -18.37
CA SER A 91 -1.07 3.98 -18.32
C SER A 91 -0.56 3.93 -16.88
N LEU A 92 0.75 3.73 -16.67
CA LEU A 92 1.32 3.80 -15.31
C LEU A 92 1.14 5.18 -14.69
N GLN A 93 1.03 6.25 -15.49
CA GLN A 93 0.93 7.62 -14.99
C GLN A 93 -0.52 8.10 -14.88
N GLU A 94 -1.50 7.21 -15.05
CA GLU A 94 -2.90 7.54 -14.86
C GLU A 94 -3.12 8.10 -13.44
N TYR A 95 -3.88 9.18 -13.34
CA TYR A 95 -4.23 9.90 -12.10
C TYR A 95 -3.08 10.64 -11.42
N ALA A 96 -1.86 10.64 -11.97
CA ALA A 96 -0.74 11.40 -11.39
C ALA A 96 -0.99 12.92 -11.44
N ASP A 97 -1.70 13.40 -12.46
CA ASP A 97 -2.15 14.78 -12.63
C ASP A 97 -3.20 15.22 -11.61
N LEU A 98 -3.84 14.27 -10.91
CA LEU A 98 -4.82 14.53 -9.86
C LEU A 98 -4.18 14.73 -8.48
N ALA A 99 -2.86 14.57 -8.36
CA ALA A 99 -2.12 14.81 -7.12
C ALA A 99 -2.41 16.17 -6.46
N PRO A 100 -2.56 17.30 -7.20
CA PRO A 100 -2.90 18.59 -6.60
C PRO A 100 -4.28 18.64 -5.91
N LYS A 101 -5.20 17.72 -6.24
CA LYS A 101 -6.51 17.62 -5.59
C LYS A 101 -6.44 16.97 -4.19
N GLY A 102 -5.31 16.38 -3.85
CA GLY A 102 -5.00 15.88 -2.53
C GLY A 102 -5.49 14.45 -2.25
N THR A 103 -5.07 13.94 -1.10
CA THR A 103 -5.24 12.53 -0.72
C THR A 103 -6.70 12.12 -0.55
N ALA A 104 -7.53 12.98 0.04
CA ALA A 104 -8.96 12.70 0.22
C ALA A 104 -9.67 12.47 -1.12
N TYR A 105 -9.36 13.29 -2.13
CA TYR A 105 -9.90 13.12 -3.48
C TYR A 105 -9.47 11.78 -4.11
N LEU A 106 -8.19 11.41 -3.98
CA LEU A 106 -7.70 10.14 -4.50
C LEU A 106 -8.30 8.93 -3.77
N ILE A 107 -8.57 9.02 -2.46
CA ILE A 107 -9.24 7.97 -1.70
C ILE A 107 -10.66 7.74 -2.23
N GLU A 108 -11.43 8.83 -2.41
CA GLU A 108 -12.80 8.75 -2.95
C GLU A 108 -12.79 8.20 -4.39
N LEU A 109 -11.88 8.69 -5.23
CA LEU A 109 -11.67 8.18 -6.59
C LEU A 109 -11.36 6.69 -6.60
N SER A 110 -10.43 6.25 -5.74
CA SER A 110 -10.02 4.84 -5.68
C SER A 110 -11.17 3.95 -5.25
N ALA A 111 -11.92 4.34 -4.22
CA ALA A 111 -13.09 3.60 -3.76
C ALA A 111 -14.20 3.52 -4.82
N LEU A 112 -14.44 4.61 -5.56
CA LEU A 112 -15.40 4.62 -6.66
C LEU A 112 -14.98 3.66 -7.78
N LEU A 113 -13.71 3.71 -8.21
CA LEU A 113 -13.18 2.80 -9.23
C LEU A 113 -13.29 1.33 -8.79
N GLU A 114 -13.09 1.01 -7.51
CA GLU A 114 -13.32 -0.35 -7.01
C GLU A 114 -14.79 -0.77 -7.09
N ASN A 115 -15.71 0.10 -6.71
CA ASN A 115 -17.15 -0.17 -6.78
C ASN A 115 -17.63 -0.38 -8.23
N GLU A 116 -16.99 0.27 -9.20
CA GLU A 116 -17.25 0.10 -10.63
C GLU A 116 -16.51 -1.10 -11.24
N GLY A 117 -15.76 -1.87 -10.44
CA GLY A 117 -15.00 -3.04 -10.91
C GLY A 117 -13.72 -2.69 -11.68
N GLN A 118 -13.31 -1.42 -11.68
CA GLN A 118 -12.11 -0.92 -12.35
C GLN A 118 -10.85 -1.15 -11.51
N PHE A 119 -10.61 -2.39 -11.08
CA PHE A 119 -9.59 -2.73 -10.06
C PHE A 119 -8.16 -2.31 -10.44
N GLN A 120 -7.77 -2.39 -11.71
CA GLN A 120 -6.44 -1.95 -12.15
C GLN A 120 -6.25 -0.44 -12.02
N ARG A 121 -7.31 0.34 -12.32
CA ARG A 121 -7.34 1.81 -12.17
C ARG A 121 -7.40 2.20 -10.70
N ALA A 122 -8.24 1.51 -9.91
CA ALA A 122 -8.29 1.68 -8.47
C ALA A 122 -6.91 1.47 -7.83
N LEU A 123 -6.19 0.40 -8.21
CA LEU A 123 -4.84 0.16 -7.72
C LEU A 123 -3.88 1.31 -8.07
N LEU A 124 -3.96 1.87 -9.29
CA LEU A 124 -3.13 3.03 -9.67
C LEU A 124 -3.43 4.26 -8.82
N ALA A 125 -4.72 4.52 -8.55
CA ALA A 125 -5.15 5.65 -7.71
C ALA A 125 -4.71 5.46 -6.24
N TRP A 126 -4.79 4.23 -5.70
CA TRP A 126 -4.22 3.91 -4.38
C TRP A 126 -2.70 4.09 -4.34
N GLU A 127 -1.99 3.71 -5.39
CA GLU A 127 -0.55 3.93 -5.53
C GLU A 127 -0.19 5.42 -5.60
N ARG A 128 -1.01 6.25 -6.27
CA ARG A 128 -0.80 7.70 -6.30
C ARG A 128 -0.86 8.32 -4.92
N ILE A 129 -1.67 7.77 -4.01
CA ILE A 129 -1.71 8.24 -2.62
C ILE A 129 -0.32 8.10 -2.01
N LEU A 130 0.36 6.95 -2.14
CA LEU A 130 1.71 6.77 -1.59
C LEU A 130 2.76 7.73 -2.16
N GLU A 131 2.49 8.33 -3.31
CA GLU A 131 3.35 9.29 -3.98
C GLU A 131 3.11 10.74 -3.52
N LEU A 132 2.10 10.99 -2.70
CA LEU A 132 1.89 12.32 -2.13
C LEU A 132 2.80 12.54 -0.92
N SER A 133 3.52 13.66 -0.91
CA SER A 133 4.47 14.01 0.16
C SER A 133 3.79 14.46 1.48
N LYS A 134 2.47 14.63 1.49
CA LYS A 134 1.71 15.25 2.59
C LYS A 134 0.69 14.32 3.25
N ASN A 135 0.81 13.01 3.06
CA ASN A 135 -0.13 12.07 3.68
C ASN A 135 0.07 11.99 5.19
N ASP A 136 -1.03 11.86 5.90
CA ASP A 136 -0.99 11.39 7.28
C ASP A 136 -0.79 9.86 7.36
N GLU A 137 -0.50 9.37 8.56
CA GLU A 137 -0.25 7.94 8.81
C GLU A 137 -1.50 7.08 8.54
N SER A 138 -2.69 7.61 8.81
CA SER A 138 -3.95 6.90 8.59
C SER A 138 -4.22 6.69 7.10
N GLN A 139 -4.09 7.75 6.31
CA GLN A 139 -4.22 7.73 4.85
C GLN A 139 -3.22 6.77 4.21
N THR A 140 -1.96 6.81 4.68
CA THR A 140 -0.91 5.91 4.20
C THR A 140 -1.27 4.45 4.50
N LYS A 141 -1.74 4.15 5.72
CA LYS A 141 -2.22 2.80 6.09
C LYS A 141 -3.42 2.36 5.25
N THR A 142 -4.37 3.26 4.98
CA THR A 142 -5.51 2.97 4.11
C THR A 142 -5.05 2.56 2.71
N ALA A 143 -4.14 3.32 2.11
CA ALA A 143 -3.60 3.01 0.78
C ALA A 143 -2.82 1.69 0.76
N ILE A 144 -1.92 1.46 1.73
CA ILE A 144 -1.17 0.19 1.84
C ILE A 144 -2.12 -1.00 1.98
N SER A 145 -3.14 -0.90 2.83
CA SER A 145 -4.14 -1.96 3.03
C SER A 145 -4.90 -2.28 1.73
N ALA A 146 -5.32 -1.25 0.99
CA ALA A 146 -5.97 -1.43 -0.30
C ALA A 146 -5.04 -2.08 -1.33
N ILE A 147 -3.77 -1.64 -1.41
CA ILE A 147 -2.77 -2.22 -2.32
C ILE A 147 -2.51 -3.69 -1.99
N LYS A 148 -2.35 -4.05 -0.71
CA LYS A 148 -2.18 -5.44 -0.27
C LYS A 148 -3.35 -6.34 -0.69
N ARG A 149 -4.57 -5.80 -0.65
CA ARG A 149 -5.78 -6.53 -1.05
C ARG A 149 -5.91 -6.66 -2.57
N LEU A 150 -5.63 -5.59 -3.32
CA LEU A 150 -5.88 -5.52 -4.76
C LEU A 150 -4.74 -6.09 -5.61
N ARG A 151 -3.48 -5.85 -5.25
CA ARG A 151 -2.34 -6.22 -6.10
C ARG A 151 -2.27 -7.72 -6.40
N PRO A 152 -2.49 -8.63 -5.42
CA PRO A 152 -2.44 -10.08 -5.69
C PRO A 152 -3.58 -10.61 -6.58
N THR A 153 -4.67 -9.86 -6.75
CA THR A 153 -5.83 -10.28 -7.56
C THR A 153 -5.70 -9.84 -9.01
N LEU A 154 -4.69 -9.03 -9.34
CA LEU A 154 -4.44 -8.48 -10.66
C LEU A 154 -3.26 -9.19 -11.33
N PRO A 155 -3.27 -9.30 -12.66
CA PRO A 155 -2.10 -9.78 -13.39
C PRO A 155 -0.92 -8.80 -13.23
N ASP A 156 0.28 -9.29 -13.50
CA ASP A 156 1.47 -8.45 -13.68
C ASP A 156 1.17 -7.31 -14.66
N TRP A 157 1.70 -6.13 -14.36
CA TRP A 157 1.54 -4.96 -15.22
C TRP A 157 2.15 -5.17 -16.61
N ASN A 158 3.34 -5.79 -16.65
CA ASN A 158 3.98 -6.19 -17.90
C ASN A 158 4.01 -7.72 -18.01
N THR A 159 3.18 -8.26 -18.91
CA THR A 159 3.20 -9.69 -19.28
C THR A 159 4.26 -10.02 -20.33
N ASP A 160 4.73 -9.01 -21.07
CA ASP A 160 5.81 -9.14 -22.06
C ASP A 160 7.19 -9.03 -21.39
N PRO A 161 8.02 -10.10 -21.39
CA PRO A 161 9.36 -10.07 -20.81
C PRO A 161 10.28 -9.00 -21.41
N ALA A 162 10.04 -8.57 -22.66
CA ALA A 162 10.87 -7.56 -23.34
C ALA A 162 10.63 -6.13 -22.80
N LYS A 163 9.49 -5.90 -22.13
CA LYS A 163 9.14 -4.60 -21.53
C LYS A 163 9.61 -4.46 -20.08
N LYS A 164 10.12 -5.54 -19.49
CA LYS A 164 10.64 -5.55 -18.12
C LYS A 164 12.02 -4.88 -18.08
N ILE A 165 12.25 -4.05 -17.07
CA ILE A 165 13.52 -3.32 -16.92
C ILE A 165 14.56 -4.26 -16.28
N PRO A 166 15.68 -4.55 -16.96
CA PRO A 166 16.67 -5.48 -16.44
C PRO A 166 17.48 -4.85 -15.30
N ILE A 167 17.61 -5.59 -14.19
CA ILE A 167 18.40 -5.25 -13.01
C ILE A 167 19.22 -6.48 -12.60
N ILE A 168 20.39 -6.25 -12.02
CA ILE A 168 21.23 -7.28 -11.42
C ILE A 168 21.24 -7.06 -9.91
N LEU A 169 20.79 -8.07 -9.16
CA LEU A 169 20.91 -8.16 -7.71
C LEU A 169 22.22 -8.87 -7.39
N HIS A 170 23.16 -8.12 -6.82
CA HIS A 170 24.48 -8.65 -6.46
C HIS A 170 24.54 -9.00 -4.99
N ALA A 171 25.28 -10.07 -4.67
CA ALA A 171 25.63 -10.41 -3.30
C ALA A 171 27.12 -10.74 -3.15
N GLY A 172 27.79 -10.08 -2.22
CA GLY A 172 29.16 -10.36 -1.81
C GLY A 172 29.19 -11.21 -0.55
N THR A 173 29.88 -12.35 -0.58
CA THR A 173 30.04 -13.20 0.62
C THR A 173 31.31 -14.06 0.55
N ALA A 174 31.67 -14.71 1.66
CA ALA A 174 32.80 -15.64 1.69
C ALA A 174 32.48 -16.96 0.95
N LYS A 175 33.53 -17.63 0.47
CA LYS A 175 33.43 -18.87 -0.35
C LYS A 175 32.59 -19.95 0.31
N LYS A 176 32.69 -20.11 1.63
CA LYS A 176 31.90 -21.11 2.38
C LYS A 176 30.39 -20.89 2.30
N ASN A 177 29.93 -19.64 2.20
CA ASN A 177 28.52 -19.30 2.27
C ASN A 177 27.87 -19.04 0.90
N ALA A 178 28.68 -18.85 -0.14
CA ALA A 178 28.19 -18.61 -1.51
C ALA A 178 27.20 -19.68 -2.00
N LYS A 179 27.46 -20.96 -1.70
CA LYS A 179 26.57 -22.08 -2.08
C LYS A 179 25.21 -22.06 -1.37
N ILE A 180 25.16 -21.55 -0.14
CA ILE A 180 23.93 -21.43 0.63
C ILE A 180 23.15 -20.20 0.18
N LEU A 181 23.86 -19.10 -0.10
CA LEU A 181 23.27 -17.83 -0.48
C LEU A 181 22.67 -17.85 -1.90
N ALA A 182 23.27 -18.58 -2.84
CA ALA A 182 22.81 -18.61 -4.22
C ALA A 182 21.31 -18.89 -4.41
N PRO A 183 20.75 -20.02 -3.92
CA PRO A 183 19.32 -20.27 -4.08
C PRO A 183 18.43 -19.25 -3.37
N ILE A 184 18.91 -18.64 -2.27
CA ILE A 184 18.17 -17.61 -1.53
C ILE A 184 18.15 -16.29 -2.30
N LEU A 185 19.26 -15.97 -2.97
CA LEU A 185 19.38 -14.81 -3.85
C LEU A 185 18.46 -14.95 -5.06
N ASP A 186 18.41 -16.15 -5.66
CA ASP A 186 17.50 -16.45 -6.77
C ASP A 186 16.05 -16.35 -6.31
N GLN A 187 15.70 -16.92 -5.15
CA GLN A 187 14.36 -16.76 -4.58
C GLN A 187 14.00 -15.29 -4.34
N ALA A 188 14.94 -14.49 -3.84
CA ALA A 188 14.74 -13.06 -3.65
C ALA A 188 14.53 -12.32 -4.97
N ALA A 189 15.26 -12.68 -6.03
CA ALA A 189 15.05 -12.11 -7.36
C ALA A 189 13.62 -12.38 -7.86
N HIS A 190 13.12 -13.61 -7.74
CA HIS A 190 11.73 -13.94 -8.12
C HIS A 190 10.71 -13.18 -7.27
N SER A 191 10.92 -13.10 -5.95
CA SER A 191 10.07 -12.32 -5.04
C SER A 191 10.02 -10.84 -5.42
N LEU A 192 11.15 -10.25 -5.82
CA LEU A 192 11.23 -8.86 -6.24
C LEU A 192 10.56 -8.64 -7.60
N GLU A 193 10.70 -9.56 -8.56
CA GLU A 193 9.98 -9.48 -9.84
C GLU A 193 8.46 -9.46 -9.61
N SER A 194 7.96 -10.35 -8.76
CA SER A 194 6.55 -10.41 -8.36
C SER A 194 6.10 -9.15 -7.61
N ALA A 195 6.88 -8.69 -6.63
CA ALA A 195 6.58 -7.47 -5.87
C ALA A 195 6.54 -6.21 -6.76
N SER A 196 7.35 -6.19 -7.81
CA SER A 196 7.34 -5.13 -8.84
C SER A 196 6.21 -5.26 -9.85
N SER A 197 5.34 -6.27 -9.74
CA SER A 197 4.26 -6.58 -10.70
C SER A 197 4.77 -6.68 -12.14
N GLY A 198 5.92 -7.34 -12.33
CA GLY A 198 6.54 -7.52 -13.63
C GLY A 198 7.18 -6.26 -14.21
N ILE A 199 7.32 -5.16 -13.47
CA ILE A 199 8.05 -3.98 -13.95
C ILE A 199 9.54 -4.28 -14.13
N LEU A 200 10.13 -5.04 -13.20
CA LEU A 200 11.54 -5.40 -13.22
C LEU A 200 11.76 -6.83 -13.72
N LYS A 201 12.94 -7.05 -14.31
CA LYS A 201 13.52 -8.37 -14.55
C LYS A 201 14.83 -8.46 -13.80
N ILE A 202 14.96 -9.39 -12.87
CA ILE A 202 16.05 -9.42 -11.89
C ILE A 202 16.87 -10.67 -12.12
N THR A 203 18.16 -10.44 -12.38
CA THR A 203 19.17 -11.50 -12.45
C THR A 203 20.07 -11.42 -11.23
N THR A 204 20.67 -12.53 -10.85
CA THR A 204 21.50 -12.62 -9.65
C THR A 204 22.98 -12.73 -10.01
N ASN A 205 23.84 -12.14 -9.19
CA ASN A 205 25.29 -12.29 -9.30
C ASN A 205 25.91 -12.42 -7.91
N ILE A 206 26.81 -13.40 -7.74
CA ILE A 206 27.46 -13.66 -6.46
C ILE A 206 28.95 -13.40 -6.58
N ASN A 207 29.42 -12.40 -5.85
CA ASN A 207 30.83 -12.05 -5.74
C ASN A 207 31.44 -12.81 -4.56
N VAL A 208 32.23 -13.83 -4.88
CA VAL A 208 32.85 -14.70 -3.86
C VAL A 208 34.18 -14.13 -3.40
N GLY A 209 34.22 -13.69 -2.14
CA GLY A 209 35.43 -13.24 -1.45
C GLY A 209 36.27 -14.41 -0.91
N LYS A 210 37.45 -14.07 -0.38
CA LYS A 210 38.33 -15.03 0.32
C LYS A 210 37.77 -15.34 1.71
N ASP A 211 37.86 -16.60 2.14
CA ASP A 211 37.55 -16.95 3.52
C ASP A 211 38.60 -16.37 4.47
N VAL A 212 38.15 -15.67 5.52
CA VAL A 212 39.05 -15.16 6.57
C VAL A 212 39.39 -16.32 7.51
N ARG A 213 40.68 -16.67 7.62
CA ARG A 213 41.16 -17.68 8.56
C ARG A 213 40.88 -17.20 9.99
N ASN A 214 40.29 -18.06 10.82
CA ASN A 214 39.94 -17.79 12.23
C ASN A 214 38.85 -16.74 12.46
N ALA A 215 38.01 -16.42 11.46
CA ALA A 215 36.82 -15.61 11.70
C ALA A 215 35.88 -16.32 12.69
N LYS A 216 35.61 -15.66 13.82
CA LYS A 216 34.60 -16.07 14.80
C LYS A 216 33.37 -15.19 14.58
N GLY A 217 32.23 -15.80 14.26
CA GLY A 217 30.95 -15.10 14.05
C GLY A 217 30.36 -15.31 12.65
N PRO A 218 29.13 -14.82 12.43
CA PRO A 218 28.44 -14.92 11.15
C PRO A 218 29.21 -14.19 10.05
N THR A 219 29.23 -14.78 8.86
CA THR A 219 29.88 -14.16 7.70
C THR A 219 28.99 -13.04 7.17
N PRO A 220 29.53 -11.84 6.91
CA PRO A 220 28.77 -10.75 6.33
C PRO A 220 28.33 -11.09 4.90
N VAL A 221 27.14 -10.61 4.55
CA VAL A 221 26.60 -10.60 3.19
C VAL A 221 26.41 -9.15 2.79
N ALA A 222 27.10 -8.73 1.74
CA ALA A 222 26.96 -7.41 1.14
C ALA A 222 25.99 -7.48 -0.04
N ILE A 223 25.03 -6.56 -0.13
CA ILE A 223 24.02 -6.50 -1.19
C ILE A 223 24.06 -5.13 -1.88
N TRP A 224 23.93 -5.14 -3.21
CA TRP A 224 23.73 -3.94 -4.02
C TRP A 224 23.01 -4.30 -5.33
N LEU A 225 22.41 -3.30 -5.99
CA LEU A 225 21.71 -3.47 -7.27
C LEU A 225 22.32 -2.56 -8.34
N THR A 226 22.38 -3.06 -9.58
CA THR A 226 22.87 -2.30 -10.74
C THR A 226 22.01 -2.57 -11.98
N GLY A 227 22.10 -1.69 -12.99
CA GLY A 227 21.70 -2.05 -14.35
C GLY A 227 22.71 -3.02 -15.01
N PRO A 228 22.35 -3.68 -16.13
CA PRO A 228 23.25 -4.52 -16.92
C PRO A 228 24.22 -3.76 -17.84
N MET A 229 24.09 -2.45 -17.96
CA MET A 229 24.94 -1.65 -18.85
C MET A 229 26.39 -1.57 -18.34
N LYS A 230 27.31 -1.15 -19.21
CA LYS A 230 28.71 -0.87 -18.83
C LYS A 230 28.78 0.40 -17.99
N ASN A 231 29.37 0.31 -16.79
CA ASN A 231 29.41 1.38 -15.78
C ASN A 231 28.01 1.93 -15.44
N PRO A 232 27.11 1.06 -14.97
CA PRO A 232 25.76 1.45 -14.60
C PRO A 232 25.79 2.24 -13.28
N VAL A 233 24.75 3.04 -13.04
CA VAL A 233 24.50 3.51 -11.67
C VAL A 233 24.30 2.29 -10.76
N SER A 234 25.01 2.28 -9.63
CA SER A 234 24.87 1.28 -8.58
C SER A 234 24.15 1.90 -7.39
N THR A 235 23.33 1.11 -6.70
CA THR A 235 22.95 1.46 -5.33
C THR A 235 24.19 1.50 -4.45
N GLU A 236 24.05 2.05 -3.25
CA GLU A 236 25.02 1.80 -2.19
C GLU A 236 25.13 0.31 -1.87
N VAL A 237 26.18 -0.07 -1.15
CA VAL A 237 26.39 -1.43 -0.67
C VAL A 237 25.98 -1.48 0.79
N LEU A 238 24.93 -2.24 1.10
CA LEU A 238 24.54 -2.53 2.48
C LEU A 238 24.99 -3.93 2.85
N SER A 239 25.46 -4.10 4.08
CA SER A 239 25.90 -5.40 4.59
C SER A 239 25.11 -5.79 5.82
N PHE A 240 24.80 -7.07 5.94
CA PHE A 240 24.19 -7.64 7.14
C PHE A 240 24.84 -8.98 7.47
N THR A 241 24.63 -9.45 8.69
CA THR A 241 25.05 -10.77 9.16
C THR A 241 23.83 -11.58 9.53
N SER A 242 23.80 -12.86 9.19
CA SER A 242 22.76 -13.78 9.65
C SER A 242 23.39 -15.03 10.25
N ASP A 243 22.94 -15.37 11.47
CA ASP A 243 23.32 -16.60 12.17
C ASP A 243 22.46 -17.80 11.76
N SER A 244 21.29 -17.54 11.16
CA SER A 244 20.36 -18.57 10.70
C SER A 244 20.12 -18.50 9.19
N LYS A 245 19.95 -19.67 8.57
CA LYS A 245 19.52 -19.80 7.18
C LYS A 245 18.07 -19.34 7.01
N ASP A 246 17.24 -19.50 8.05
CA ASP A 246 15.80 -19.24 7.98
C ASP A 246 15.48 -17.75 7.94
N THR A 247 16.33 -16.91 8.55
CA THR A 247 16.18 -15.44 8.57
C THR A 247 16.95 -14.75 7.44
N LEU A 248 17.74 -15.50 6.67
CA LEU A 248 18.63 -14.95 5.64
C LEU A 248 17.84 -14.33 4.48
N HIS A 249 16.73 -14.96 4.07
CA HIS A 249 15.87 -14.42 3.02
C HIS A 249 15.21 -13.11 3.44
N ASP A 250 14.60 -13.07 4.62
CA ASP A 250 13.94 -11.85 5.14
C ASP A 250 14.94 -10.71 5.37
N SER A 251 16.13 -11.01 5.90
CA SER A 251 17.19 -10.02 6.08
C SER A 251 17.66 -9.44 4.75
N LEU A 252 17.74 -10.28 3.71
CA LEU A 252 18.06 -9.86 2.35
C LEU A 252 16.96 -8.95 1.79
N LEU A 253 15.70 -9.34 1.89
CA LEU A 253 14.58 -8.54 1.39
C LEU A 253 14.46 -7.19 2.12
N HIS A 254 14.65 -7.16 3.45
CA HIS A 254 14.74 -5.91 4.21
C HIS A 254 15.87 -5.03 3.71
N THR A 255 17.06 -5.60 3.50
CA THR A 255 18.22 -4.87 2.98
C THR A 255 17.93 -4.30 1.59
N VAL A 256 17.30 -5.08 0.71
CA VAL A 256 16.91 -4.62 -0.63
C VAL A 256 15.86 -3.51 -0.55
N PHE A 257 14.86 -3.61 0.32
CA PHE A 257 13.89 -2.55 0.54
C PHE A 257 14.58 -1.24 0.95
N SER A 258 15.52 -1.31 1.90
CA SER A 258 16.31 -0.15 2.33
C SER A 258 17.12 0.45 1.18
N LEU A 259 17.78 -0.39 0.36
CA LEU A 259 18.53 0.06 -0.82
C LEU A 259 17.64 0.80 -1.84
N ILE A 260 16.45 0.26 -2.13
CA ILE A 260 15.50 0.89 -3.06
C ILE A 260 15.05 2.24 -2.50
N ARG A 261 14.67 2.28 -1.22
CA ARG A 261 14.23 3.52 -0.56
C ARG A 261 15.32 4.59 -0.52
N THR A 262 16.56 4.21 -0.22
CA THR A 262 17.70 5.14 -0.27
C THR A 262 17.98 5.61 -1.70
N GLN A 263 17.86 4.73 -2.70
CA GLN A 263 18.09 5.14 -4.08
C GLN A 263 16.99 6.08 -4.59
N LEU A 264 15.73 5.82 -4.26
CA LEU A 264 14.60 6.69 -4.61
C LEU A 264 14.67 8.04 -3.90
N SER A 265 15.17 8.09 -2.65
CA SER A 265 15.34 9.37 -1.94
C SER A 265 16.41 10.28 -2.56
N ARG A 266 17.36 9.71 -3.31
CA ARG A 266 18.36 10.48 -4.09
C ARG A 266 17.78 11.03 -5.38
N ASN A 267 16.68 10.46 -5.88
CA ASN A 267 16.04 10.93 -7.10
C ASN A 267 15.00 12.01 -6.79
N LYS A 268 15.20 13.22 -7.33
CA LYS A 268 14.29 14.35 -7.10
C LYS A 268 12.91 14.18 -7.73
N SER A 269 12.77 13.30 -8.72
CA SER A 269 11.48 13.04 -9.38
C SER A 269 10.64 11.97 -8.69
N SER A 270 11.23 11.20 -7.78
CA SER A 270 10.57 10.06 -7.13
C SER A 270 10.21 10.39 -5.69
N THR A 271 9.19 9.71 -5.20
CA THR A 271 8.76 9.83 -3.81
C THR A 271 9.42 8.76 -2.97
N ILE A 272 9.68 9.06 -1.71
CA ILE A 272 10.30 8.10 -0.80
C ILE A 272 9.22 7.13 -0.33
N PRO A 273 9.34 5.81 -0.60
CA PRO A 273 8.38 4.84 -0.07
C PRO A 273 8.25 4.94 1.46
N PRO A 274 7.04 4.81 2.02
CA PRO A 274 6.84 4.76 3.47
C PRO A 274 7.60 3.55 4.05
N PRO A 275 8.22 3.68 5.23
CA PRO A 275 8.90 2.55 5.85
C PRO A 275 7.89 1.45 6.24
N PRO A 276 8.29 0.17 6.25
CA PRO A 276 7.47 -0.91 6.75
C PRO A 276 7.23 -0.78 8.26
N GLY A 277 6.15 -1.39 8.75
CA GLY A 277 5.94 -1.60 10.19
C GLY A 277 6.98 -2.55 10.79
N GLU A 278 7.27 -2.43 12.08
CA GLU A 278 8.32 -3.23 12.76
C GLU A 278 8.14 -4.75 12.64
N LYS A 279 6.90 -5.23 12.51
CA LYS A 279 6.55 -6.65 12.43
C LYS A 279 6.04 -7.06 11.06
N GLU A 280 6.16 -6.16 10.08
CA GLU A 280 5.66 -6.40 8.74
C GLU A 280 6.64 -7.26 7.94
N PRO A 281 6.17 -8.33 7.28
CA PRO A 281 7.02 -9.13 6.40
C PRO A 281 7.64 -8.25 5.29
N PRO A 282 8.95 -8.32 5.04
CA PRO A 282 9.60 -7.45 4.05
C PRO A 282 9.09 -7.66 2.63
N LEU A 283 8.60 -8.86 2.29
CA LEU A 283 7.97 -9.12 1.00
C LEU A 283 6.67 -8.34 0.82
N ASP A 284 5.83 -8.28 1.86
CA ASP A 284 4.59 -7.50 1.83
C ASP A 284 4.90 -6.02 1.64
N ALA A 285 5.94 -5.52 2.31
CA ALA A 285 6.39 -4.14 2.18
C ALA A 285 6.86 -3.82 0.76
N LEU A 286 7.70 -4.67 0.16
CA LEU A 286 8.13 -4.54 -1.24
C LEU A 286 6.92 -4.51 -2.20
N GLY A 287 5.89 -5.31 -1.90
CA GLY A 287 4.68 -5.42 -2.70
C GLY A 287 3.59 -4.39 -2.39
N SER A 288 3.73 -3.51 -1.39
CA SER A 288 2.63 -2.59 -1.03
C SER A 288 3.05 -1.18 -0.63
N HIS A 289 4.31 -0.96 -0.27
CA HIS A 289 4.85 0.36 0.03
C HIS A 289 5.50 1.01 -1.19
N ILE A 290 5.86 0.21 -2.20
CA ILE A 290 6.50 0.69 -3.43
C ILE A 290 5.46 0.64 -4.55
N SER A 291 5.12 1.82 -5.09
CA SER A 291 4.24 1.94 -6.25
C SER A 291 4.92 1.41 -7.51
N ARG A 292 4.14 0.99 -8.51
CA ARG A 292 4.69 0.56 -9.80
C ARG A 292 5.48 1.67 -10.51
N ALA A 293 5.08 2.94 -10.34
CA ALA A 293 5.85 4.07 -10.87
C ALA A 293 7.21 4.20 -10.16
N ASN A 294 7.27 4.05 -8.84
CA ASN A 294 8.54 4.02 -8.10
C ASN A 294 9.44 2.83 -8.49
N TRP A 295 8.85 1.65 -8.76
CA TRP A 295 9.61 0.53 -9.31
C TRP A 295 10.19 0.84 -10.69
N GLN A 296 9.41 1.49 -11.56
CA GLN A 296 9.85 1.91 -12.89
C GLN A 296 10.97 2.95 -12.80
N ASP A 297 10.82 3.96 -11.95
CA ASP A 297 11.83 4.99 -11.71
C ASP A 297 13.13 4.41 -11.17
N PHE A 298 13.04 3.51 -10.19
CA PHE A 298 14.19 2.79 -9.65
C PHE A 298 14.93 2.03 -10.75
N GLY A 299 14.20 1.23 -11.54
CA GLY A 299 14.76 0.46 -12.64
C GLY A 299 15.44 1.34 -13.70
N ASN A 300 14.77 2.43 -14.10
CA ASN A 300 15.29 3.37 -15.08
C ASN A 300 16.54 4.09 -14.57
N THR A 301 16.58 4.47 -13.30
CA THR A 301 17.72 5.16 -12.69
C THR A 301 18.98 4.30 -12.70
N LEU A 302 18.88 3.01 -12.35
CA LEU A 302 20.01 2.07 -12.39
C LEU A 302 20.50 1.77 -13.82
N ASN A 303 19.63 2.00 -14.81
CA ASN A 303 19.92 1.91 -16.23
C ASN A 303 20.34 3.24 -16.86
N GLN A 304 20.79 4.21 -16.06
CA GLN A 304 21.51 5.38 -16.56
C GLN A 304 23.03 5.14 -16.49
N PRO A 305 23.81 5.77 -17.38
CA PRO A 305 25.26 5.77 -17.23
C PRO A 305 25.67 6.53 -15.98
N GLU A 306 26.67 6.02 -15.25
CA GLU A 306 27.21 6.72 -14.10
C GLU A 306 27.74 8.10 -14.52
N LYS A 307 27.17 9.17 -13.95
CA LYS A 307 27.68 10.53 -14.17
C LYS A 307 29.05 10.61 -13.50
N LYS A 308 30.12 10.66 -14.29
CA LYS A 308 31.47 10.97 -13.79
C LYS A 308 31.37 12.25 -12.96
N ALA A 309 31.73 12.17 -11.68
CA ALA A 309 31.90 13.34 -10.85
C ALA A 309 32.88 14.29 -11.57
N GLN A 310 32.40 15.48 -11.95
CA GLN A 310 33.24 16.60 -12.37
C GLN A 310 33.74 17.33 -11.12
#